data_AF-A0A7Y2XQZ1-F1
#
_entry.id   AF-A0A7Y2XQZ1-F1
#
_cell.length_a   1.000
_cell.length_b   1.000
_cell.length_c   1.000
_cell.angle_alpha   90.00
_cell.angle_beta   90.00
_cell.angle_gamma   90.00
#
_symmetry.space_group_name_H-M   'P 1'
#
loop_
_entity.id
_entity.type
_entity.pdbx_description
1 polymer ?
#
loop_
_entity_poly.entity_id
_entity_poly.type
_entity_poly.pdbx_seq_one_letter_code
_entity_poly.pdbx_strand_id
1 'polypeptide(L)'
;LLMHDTGVNSGFMIPQYTAAALVSENKVLCHPASVDSIPTSLGQEDHVSMGSISAFKLLSVLKNVERVLAVELLTSSQALDFRSELSPGRGVSIAHRALRGEVKHAVKDYEVRNDLDHCAEILRSGSLLAAVESDIGPLG
;
A
#
# COMPACT_ATOMS: atom_id res chain seq x y z
N LEU A 1 16.89 6.81 10.81
CA LEU A 1 16.54 5.48 10.26
C LEU A 1 15.57 4.83 11.24
N LEU A 2 14.57 4.09 10.78
CA LEU A 2 13.60 3.39 11.62
C LEU A 2 14.16 2.08 12.20
N MET A 3 15.42 2.13 12.65
CA MET A 3 16.17 1.02 13.19
C MET A 3 17.37 1.57 13.97
N HIS A 4 17.78 0.86 15.03
CA HIS A 4 19.00 1.15 15.77
C HIS A 4 20.26 0.68 15.00
N ASP A 5 21.45 1.07 15.45
CA ASP A 5 22.75 0.75 14.84
C ASP A 5 22.84 1.13 13.35
N THR A 6 22.60 2.41 13.09
CA THR A 6 22.65 3.00 11.75
C THR A 6 24.04 2.84 11.15
N GLY A 7 24.12 2.29 9.94
CA GLY A 7 25.38 2.01 9.23
C GLY A 7 25.68 0.52 9.08
N VAL A 8 25.14 -0.32 9.97
CA VAL A 8 25.10 -1.78 9.80
C VAL A 8 23.73 -2.22 9.30
N ASN A 9 22.67 -1.56 9.77
CA ASN A 9 21.30 -1.79 9.29
C ASN A 9 20.86 -0.73 8.27
N SER A 10 20.20 -1.19 7.20
CA SER A 10 19.56 -0.36 6.17
C SER A 10 18.10 -0.01 6.54
N GLY A 11 17.48 -0.80 7.42
CA GLY A 11 16.11 -0.65 7.88
C GLY A 11 15.10 -0.61 6.72
N PHE A 12 14.24 0.40 6.74
CA PHE A 12 13.12 0.54 5.80
C PHE A 12 13.46 1.32 4.53
N MET A 13 14.75 1.49 4.20
CA MET A 13 15.19 2.19 2.99
C MET A 13 14.73 1.48 1.71
N ILE A 14 14.89 0.16 1.62
CA ILE A 14 14.50 -0.61 0.43
C ILE A 14 12.97 -0.66 0.24
N PRO A 15 12.15 -0.89 1.27
CA PRO A 15 10.70 -0.71 1.17
C PRO A 15 10.27 0.64 0.56
N GLN A 16 10.94 1.73 0.93
CA GLN A 16 10.66 3.05 0.37
C GLN A 16 10.96 3.10 -1.13
N TYR A 17 12.05 2.48 -1.60
CA TYR A 17 12.38 2.43 -3.03
C TYR A 17 11.34 1.64 -3.82
N THR A 18 10.87 0.52 -3.27
CA THR A 18 9.77 -0.26 -3.85
C THR A 18 8.51 0.58 -3.98
N ALA A 19 8.09 1.29 -2.94
CA ALA A 19 6.92 2.17 -3.00
C ALA A 19 7.09 3.28 -4.06
N ALA A 20 8.27 3.91 -4.13
CA ALA A 20 8.55 4.94 -5.13
C ALA A 20 8.51 4.41 -6.57
N ALA A 21 9.05 3.20 -6.81
CA ALA A 21 9.01 2.55 -8.12
C ALA A 21 7.58 2.27 -8.58
N LEU A 22 6.74 1.72 -7.68
CA LEU A 22 5.33 1.42 -7.97
C LEU A 22 4.52 2.69 -8.27
N VAL A 23 4.74 3.77 -7.51
CA VAL A 23 4.13 5.08 -7.80
C VAL A 23 4.58 5.61 -9.16
N SER A 24 5.85 5.42 -9.52
CA SER A 24 6.37 5.84 -10.83
C SER A 24 5.76 5.04 -11.98
N GLU A 25 5.60 3.73 -11.84
CA GLU A 25 4.91 2.88 -12.81
C GLU A 25 3.46 3.33 -12.99
N ASN A 26 2.76 3.64 -11.90
CA ASN A 26 1.38 4.12 -11.95
C ASN A 26 1.22 5.38 -12.80
N LYS A 27 2.23 6.27 -12.85
CA LYS A 27 2.17 7.47 -13.72
C LYS A 27 2.00 7.11 -15.20
N VAL A 28 2.66 6.05 -15.67
CA VAL A 28 2.51 5.55 -17.04
C VAL A 28 1.15 4.89 -17.23
N LEU A 29 0.72 4.10 -16.24
CA LEU A 29 -0.59 3.44 -16.23
C LEU A 29 -1.76 4.44 -16.17
N CYS A 30 -1.56 5.67 -15.70
CA CYS A 30 -2.61 6.69 -15.67
C CYS A 30 -2.95 7.31 -17.03
N HIS A 31 -2.21 7.01 -18.10
CA HIS A 31 -2.62 7.48 -19.44
C HIS A 31 -3.96 6.84 -19.83
N PRO A 32 -5.00 7.63 -20.19
CA PRO A 32 -6.33 7.09 -20.44
C PRO A 32 -6.31 6.22 -21.71
N ALA A 33 -6.68 4.95 -21.60
CA ALA A 33 -6.78 4.10 -22.80
C ALA A 33 -8.00 4.47 -23.67
N SER A 34 -9.03 5.09 -23.07
CA SER A 34 -10.28 5.45 -23.73
C SER A 34 -10.21 6.66 -24.66
N VAL A 35 -9.06 7.35 -24.74
CA VAL A 35 -8.86 8.44 -25.73
C VAL A 35 -8.41 7.91 -27.09
N ASP A 36 -8.18 6.60 -27.19
CA ASP A 36 -7.81 5.92 -28.44
C ASP A 36 -9.00 5.13 -29.01
N SER A 37 -9.03 5.01 -30.34
CA SER A 37 -10.00 4.22 -31.09
C SER A 37 -9.38 3.76 -32.40
N ILE A 38 -9.43 2.46 -32.67
CA ILE A 38 -8.93 1.86 -33.90
C ILE A 38 -10.13 1.27 -34.65
N PRO A 39 -10.52 1.83 -35.81
CA PRO A 39 -11.64 1.32 -36.59
C PRO A 39 -11.41 -0.12 -37.05
N THR A 40 -12.43 -0.95 -36.91
CA THR A 40 -12.44 -2.35 -37.36
C THR A 40 -13.62 -2.58 -38.31
N SER A 41 -13.74 -3.81 -38.84
CA SER A 41 -14.91 -4.24 -39.62
C SER A 41 -15.23 -3.33 -40.82
N LEU A 42 -14.20 -2.90 -41.56
CA LEU A 42 -14.30 -1.98 -42.72
C LEU A 42 -15.03 -0.66 -42.39
N GLY A 43 -14.90 -0.16 -41.16
CA GLY A 43 -15.52 1.08 -40.72
C GLY A 43 -16.96 0.94 -40.23
N GLN A 44 -17.44 -0.29 -39.98
CA GLN A 44 -18.70 -0.49 -39.24
C GLN A 44 -18.54 -0.24 -37.75
N GLU A 45 -17.38 -0.60 -37.20
CA GLU A 45 -16.96 -0.29 -35.83
C GLU A 45 -15.93 0.84 -35.91
N ASP A 46 -16.39 2.04 -36.26
CA ASP A 46 -15.54 3.22 -36.50
C ASP A 46 -15.15 3.98 -35.22
N HIS A 47 -15.86 3.72 -34.11
CA HIS A 47 -15.56 4.28 -32.80
C HIS A 47 -15.73 3.24 -31.68
N VAL A 48 -14.66 2.96 -30.94
CA VAL A 48 -14.64 1.99 -29.83
C VAL A 48 -14.05 2.60 -28.56
N SER A 49 -14.31 1.98 -27.41
CA SER A 49 -14.00 2.57 -26.09
C SER A 49 -12.64 2.19 -25.51
N MET A 50 -11.99 1.14 -26.03
CA MET A 50 -10.81 0.51 -25.43
C MET A 50 -10.97 0.17 -23.93
N GLY A 51 -12.21 -0.07 -23.48
CA GLY A 51 -12.56 -0.20 -22.06
C GLY A 51 -11.91 -1.38 -21.33
N SER A 52 -11.64 -2.49 -22.03
CA SER A 52 -10.94 -3.65 -21.45
C SER A 52 -9.52 -3.30 -21.02
N ILE A 53 -8.80 -2.51 -21.82
CA ILE A 53 -7.45 -2.02 -21.49
C ILE A 53 -7.51 -1.10 -20.27
N SER A 54 -8.50 -0.20 -20.22
CA SER A 54 -8.73 0.65 -19.03
C SER A 54 -8.91 -0.19 -17.76
N ALA A 55 -9.70 -1.27 -17.81
CA ALA A 55 -9.93 -2.16 -16.67
C ALA A 55 -8.66 -2.88 -16.20
N PHE A 56 -7.83 -3.39 -17.12
CA PHE A 56 -6.55 -4.04 -16.76
C PHE A 56 -5.55 -3.06 -16.15
N LYS A 57 -5.49 -1.83 -16.67
CA LYS A 57 -4.65 -0.76 -16.13
C LYS A 57 -5.08 -0.40 -14.71
N LEU A 58 -6.38 -0.25 -14.47
CA LEU A 58 -6.94 0.00 -13.14
C LEU A 58 -6.57 -1.11 -12.16
N LEU A 59 -6.74 -2.38 -12.54
CA LEU A 59 -6.38 -3.52 -11.68
C LEU A 59 -4.90 -3.51 -11.30
N SER A 60 -4.03 -3.13 -12.23
CA SER A 60 -2.59 -3.04 -11.99
C SER A 60 -2.26 -1.89 -11.02
N VAL A 61 -2.86 -0.71 -11.23
CA VAL A 61 -2.72 0.44 -10.33
C VAL A 61 -3.23 0.11 -8.92
N LEU A 62 -4.37 -0.57 -8.80
CA LEU A 62 -4.93 -0.98 -7.51
C LEU A 62 -3.95 -1.87 -6.74
N LYS A 63 -3.40 -2.91 -7.38
CA LYS A 63 -2.38 -3.78 -6.77
C LYS A 63 -1.14 -3.01 -6.33
N ASN A 64 -0.69 -2.05 -7.14
CA ASN A 64 0.44 -1.20 -6.80
C ASN A 64 0.14 -0.30 -5.59
N VAL A 65 -1.06 0.28 -5.52
CA VAL A 65 -1.50 1.10 -4.37
C VAL A 65 -1.59 0.28 -3.09
N GLU A 66 -2.16 -0.93 -3.13
CA GLU A 66 -2.19 -1.84 -1.97
C GLU A 66 -0.77 -2.06 -1.40
N ARG A 67 0.22 -2.24 -2.27
CA ARG A 67 1.63 -2.41 -1.88
C ARG A 67 2.25 -1.15 -1.30
N VAL A 68 1.96 0.01 -1.88
CA VAL A 68 2.43 1.30 -1.34
C VAL A 68 1.86 1.53 0.06
N LEU A 69 0.56 1.27 0.26
CA LEU A 69 -0.09 1.38 1.56
C LEU A 69 0.44 0.35 2.57
N ALA A 70 0.78 -0.86 2.12
CA ALA A 70 1.43 -1.85 2.98
C ALA A 70 2.80 -1.38 3.49
N VAL A 71 3.61 -0.76 2.61
CA VAL A 71 4.88 -0.13 3.02
C VAL A 71 4.63 0.99 4.03
N GLU A 72 3.64 1.85 3.78
CA GLU A 72 3.27 2.94 4.69
C GLU A 72 2.81 2.42 6.06
N LEU A 73 1.94 1.42 6.10
CA LEU A 73 1.41 0.82 7.34
C LEU A 73 2.54 0.24 8.19
N LEU A 74 3.45 -0.51 7.58
CA LEU A 74 4.59 -1.11 8.27
C LEU A 74 5.57 -0.03 8.78
N THR A 75 5.90 0.93 7.92
CA THR A 75 6.86 2.01 8.21
C THR A 75 6.33 2.95 9.29
N SER A 76 5.05 3.34 9.20
CA SER A 76 4.40 4.20 10.20
C SER A 76 4.30 3.52 11.56
N SER A 77 4.01 2.22 11.59
CA SER A 77 3.96 1.46 12.84
C SER A 77 5.33 1.33 13.50
N GLN A 78 6.38 1.11 12.68
CA GLN A 78 7.75 1.14 13.16
C GLN A 78 8.13 2.53 13.70
N ALA A 79 7.76 3.60 13.00
CA ALA A 79 8.00 4.98 13.44
C ALA A 79 7.29 5.32 14.75
N LEU A 80 6.09 4.77 14.96
CA LEU A 80 5.33 4.97 16.19
C LEU A 80 6.00 4.30 17.39
N ASP A 81 6.61 3.13 17.21
CA ASP A 81 7.37 2.45 18.28
C ASP A 81 8.55 3.31 18.77
N PHE A 82 9.24 4.02 17.86
CA PHE A 82 10.31 4.96 18.21
C PHE A 82 9.79 6.22 18.94
N ARG A 83 8.48 6.43 18.95
CA ARG A 83 7.81 7.55 19.61
C ARG A 83 6.91 7.07 20.75
N SER A 84 7.24 5.94 21.38
CA SER A 84 6.43 5.30 22.42
C SER A 84 6.09 6.20 23.62
N GLU A 85 6.87 7.26 23.86
CA GLU A 85 6.58 8.28 24.88
C GLU A 85 5.39 9.19 24.53
N LEU A 86 4.98 9.22 23.25
CA LEU A 86 3.85 10.00 22.76
C LEU A 86 2.62 9.10 22.57
N SER A 87 1.46 9.58 23.01
CA SER A 87 0.20 8.88 22.81
C SER A 87 -0.42 9.23 21.44
N PRO A 88 -0.52 8.30 20.48
CA PRO A 88 -1.25 8.53 19.25
C PRO A 88 -2.76 8.68 19.52
N GLY A 89 -3.50 9.23 18.56
CA GLY A 89 -4.97 9.26 18.62
C GLY A 89 -5.55 7.84 18.72
N ARG A 90 -6.76 7.73 19.29
CA ARG A 90 -7.40 6.44 19.62
C ARG A 90 -7.43 5.44 18.45
N GLY A 91 -7.91 5.86 17.28
CA GLY A 91 -7.95 5.03 16.07
C GLY A 91 -6.57 4.52 15.64
N VAL A 92 -5.57 5.40 15.65
CA VAL A 92 -4.17 5.06 15.32
C VAL A 92 -3.59 4.07 16.33
N SER A 93 -3.87 4.25 17.62
CA SER A 93 -3.43 3.32 18.67
C SER A 93 -4.00 1.91 18.47
N ILE A 94 -5.25 1.80 18.03
CA ILE A 94 -5.89 0.51 17.75
C ILE A 94 -5.28 -0.13 16.52
N ALA A 95 -5.16 0.63 15.42
CA ALA A 95 -4.55 0.14 14.18
C ALA A 95 -3.12 -0.35 14.40
N HIS A 96 -2.32 0.41 15.16
CA HIS A 96 -0.96 0.05 15.53
C HIS A 96 -0.89 -1.24 16.35
N ARG A 97 -1.74 -1.37 17.38
CA ARG A 97 -1.82 -2.60 18.19
C ARG A 97 -2.27 -3.80 17.38
N ALA A 98 -3.25 -3.64 16.50
CA ALA A 98 -3.73 -4.70 15.62
C ALA A 98 -2.58 -5.21 14.75
N LEU A 99 -1.85 -4.31 14.07
CA LEU A 99 -0.70 -4.71 13.27
C LEU A 99 0.40 -5.35 14.12
N ARG A 100 0.72 -4.80 15.31
CA ARG A 100 1.77 -5.33 16.18
C ARG A 100 1.45 -6.70 16.78
N GLY A 101 0.18 -7.10 16.77
CA GLY A 101 -0.24 -8.47 17.08
C GLY A 101 0.22 -9.50 16.05
N GLU A 102 0.46 -9.07 14.80
CA GLU A 102 0.80 -9.95 13.68
C GLU A 102 2.23 -9.72 13.16
N VAL A 103 2.69 -8.47 13.16
CA VAL A 103 4.02 -8.04 12.70
C VAL A 103 4.81 -7.39 13.83
N LYS A 104 5.93 -8.02 14.21
CA LYS A 104 6.76 -7.57 15.34
C LYS A 104 7.57 -6.31 14.98
N HIS A 105 7.95 -5.55 16.02
CA HIS A 105 8.91 -4.47 15.88
C HIS A 105 10.25 -4.99 15.33
N ALA A 106 10.80 -4.33 14.31
CA ALA A 106 12.05 -4.73 13.70
C ALA A 106 13.25 -4.14 14.46
N VAL A 107 14.10 -5.00 15.02
CA VAL A 107 15.29 -4.58 15.79
C VAL A 107 16.55 -4.53 14.92
N LYS A 108 16.62 -5.36 13.87
CA LYS A 108 17.72 -5.47 12.91
C LYS A 108 17.18 -5.75 11.51
N ASP A 109 18.03 -5.63 10.50
CA ASP A 109 17.68 -5.95 9.12
C ASP A 109 17.16 -7.40 9.00
N TYR A 110 16.13 -7.56 8.18
CA TYR A 110 15.45 -8.82 7.95
C TYR A 110 14.76 -8.83 6.58
N GLU A 111 14.30 -10.00 6.15
CA GLU A 111 13.52 -10.11 4.93
C GLU A 111 12.10 -9.55 5.13
N VAL A 112 11.91 -8.30 4.70
CA VAL A 112 10.67 -7.53 4.88
C VAL A 112 9.50 -7.99 3.98
N ARG A 113 9.76 -8.88 3.01
CA ARG A 113 8.78 -9.29 2.00
C ARG A 113 7.52 -9.88 2.61
N ASN A 114 7.67 -10.84 3.53
CA ASN A 114 6.54 -11.53 4.14
C ASN A 114 5.66 -10.57 4.96
N ASP A 115 6.29 -9.62 5.67
CA ASP A 115 5.56 -8.61 6.43
C ASP A 115 4.80 -7.65 5.51
N LEU A 116 5.38 -7.28 4.36
CA LEU A 116 4.68 -6.46 3.36
C LEU A 116 3.55 -7.21 2.67
N ASP A 117 3.72 -8.49 2.37
CA ASP A 117 2.67 -9.36 1.85
C ASP A 117 1.50 -9.43 2.84
N HIS A 118 1.81 -9.58 4.12
CA HIS A 118 0.83 -9.66 5.19
C HIS A 118 0.12 -8.31 5.45
N CYS A 119 0.86 -7.19 5.47
CA CYS A 119 0.27 -5.86 5.56
C CYS A 119 -0.70 -5.58 4.41
N ALA A 120 -0.36 -6.01 3.18
CA ALA A 120 -1.25 -5.87 2.04
C ALA A 120 -2.54 -6.69 2.20
N GLU A 121 -2.45 -7.89 2.79
CA GLU A 121 -3.62 -8.73 3.06
C GLU A 121 -4.53 -8.15 4.17
N ILE A 122 -3.95 -7.60 5.24
CA ILE A 122 -4.68 -6.87 6.27
C ILE A 122 -5.49 -5.71 5.67
N LEU A 123 -4.88 -4.95 4.75
CA LEU A 123 -5.54 -3.86 4.05
C LEU A 123 -6.66 -4.35 3.13
N ARG A 124 -6.40 -5.41 2.36
CA ARG A 124 -7.36 -5.97 1.39
C ARG A 124 -8.57 -6.61 2.07
N SER A 125 -8.34 -7.35 3.14
CA SER A 125 -9.41 -8.01 3.90
C SER A 125 -10.29 -7.03 4.67
N GLY A 126 -9.85 -5.77 4.84
CA GLY A 126 -10.53 -4.77 5.66
C GLY A 126 -10.44 -5.06 7.16
N SER A 127 -9.61 -6.02 7.59
CA SER A 127 -9.50 -6.42 9.00
C SER A 127 -9.03 -5.26 9.88
N LEU A 128 -8.10 -4.43 9.38
CA LEU A 128 -7.63 -3.25 10.09
C LEU A 128 -8.73 -2.21 10.30
N LEU A 129 -9.53 -1.96 9.26
CA LEU A 129 -10.64 -1.01 9.33
C LEU A 129 -11.68 -1.50 10.33
N ALA A 130 -12.09 -2.77 10.22
CA ALA A 130 -13.03 -3.40 11.14
C ALA A 130 -12.54 -3.36 12.60
N ALA A 131 -11.26 -3.60 12.84
CA ALA A 131 -10.67 -3.52 14.18
C ALA A 131 -10.74 -2.11 14.77
N VAL A 132 -10.54 -1.08 13.95
CA VAL A 132 -10.65 0.32 14.38
C VAL A 132 -12.12 0.71 14.61
N GLU A 133 -13.00 0.43 13.64
CA GLU A 133 -14.42 0.80 13.71
C GLU A 133 -15.17 0.11 14.85
N SER A 134 -14.77 -1.12 15.21
CA SER A 134 -15.34 -1.83 16.36
C SER A 134 -15.21 -1.06 17.68
N ASP A 135 -14.25 -0.15 17.79
CA ASP A 135 -13.96 0.58 19.03
C ASP A 135 -14.35 2.07 18.93
N ILE A 136 -14.12 2.72 17.78
CA ILE A 136 -14.38 4.17 17.61
C ILE A 136 -15.65 4.49 16.84
N GLY A 137 -16.37 3.49 16.34
CA GLY A 137 -17.53 3.65 15.48
C GLY A 137 -17.15 3.75 13.98
N PRO A 138 -18.15 3.79 13.09
CA PRO A 138 -17.94 3.77 11.65
C PRO A 138 -17.15 4.99 11.17
N LEU A 139 -16.23 4.76 10.23
CA LEU A 139 -15.38 5.74 9.57
C LEU A 139 -15.87 6.01 8.14
N GLY A 140 -17.18 6.23 7.97
CA GLY A 140 -17.80 6.62 6.70
C GLY A 140 -18.42 5.49 5.90
#